data_AF-A0A351ML52-F1
#
_entry.id   AF-A0A351ML52-F1
#
_cell.length_a   1.000
_cell.length_b   1.000
_cell.length_c   1.000
_cell.angle_alpha   90.00
_cell.angle_beta   90.00
_cell.angle_gamma   90.00
#
_symmetry.space_group_name_H-M   'P 1'
#
loop_
_entity.id
_entity.type
_entity.pdbx_description
1 polymer ?
#
loop_
_entity_poly.entity_id
_entity_poly.type
_entity_poly.pdbx_seq_one_letter_code
_entity_poly.pdbx_strand_id
1 'polypeptide(L)'
;MTPLTLLAALAIAAPAAEPLTAARWLWVDERPQVEGAGQTRYFRLTLDLADTPTAALVNVLADDGLGLWLNGAPLDDPVALGGIWQRFDVAARLVEG
;
A
#
# COMPACT_ATOMS: atom_id res chain seq x y z
N MET A 1 3.94 -1.88 54.94
CA MET A 1 4.53 -2.28 53.66
C MET A 1 3.40 -2.32 52.63
N THR A 2 3.15 -1.21 51.95
CA THR A 2 2.10 -1.09 50.91
C THR A 2 2.70 -1.50 49.57
N PRO A 3 2.13 -2.45 48.82
CA PRO A 3 2.66 -2.81 47.52
C PRO A 3 2.31 -1.72 46.51
N LEU A 4 3.32 -1.26 45.78
CA LEU A 4 3.18 -0.36 44.65
C LEU A 4 2.64 -1.19 43.47
N THR A 5 1.36 -1.04 43.13
CA THR A 5 0.79 -1.65 41.93
C THR A 5 1.28 -0.86 40.71
N LEU A 6 2.17 -1.47 39.91
CA LEU A 6 2.62 -0.89 38.64
C LEU A 6 1.54 -1.17 37.58
N LEU A 7 0.79 -0.14 37.19
CA LEU A 7 -0.15 -0.21 36.07
C LEU A 7 0.65 -0.07 34.77
N ALA A 8 0.86 -1.17 34.04
CA ALA A 8 1.42 -1.12 32.70
C ALA A 8 0.36 -0.56 31.74
N ALA A 9 0.57 0.65 31.22
CA ALA A 9 -0.26 1.21 30.17
C ALA A 9 0.05 0.51 28.85
N LEU A 10 -0.90 -0.29 28.36
CA LEU A 10 -0.83 -0.87 27.02
C LEU A 10 -1.12 0.26 26.02
N ALA A 11 -0.07 0.79 25.38
CA ALA A 11 -0.24 1.70 24.26
C ALA A 11 -0.78 0.91 23.07
N ILE A 12 -2.10 0.93 22.88
CA ILE A 12 -2.72 0.40 21.67
C ILE A 12 -2.39 1.39 20.56
N ALA A 13 -1.51 0.99 19.63
CA ALA A 13 -1.24 1.78 18.44
C ALA A 13 -2.55 1.97 17.68
N ALA A 14 -2.97 3.22 17.48
CA ALA A 14 -4.12 3.51 16.65
C ALA A 14 -3.85 3.00 15.23
N PRO A 15 -4.85 2.40 14.54
CA PRO A 15 -4.69 2.02 13.15
C PRO A 15 -4.28 3.26 12.34
N ALA A 16 -3.33 3.08 11.41
CA ALA A 16 -2.91 4.16 10.53
C ALA A 16 -4.15 4.72 9.81
N ALA A 17 -4.32 6.04 9.84
CA ALA A 17 -5.46 6.68 9.18
C ALA A 17 -5.42 6.40 7.67
N GLU A 18 -6.58 6.04 7.11
CA GLU A 18 -6.70 5.84 5.66
C GLU A 18 -6.34 7.15 4.93
N PRO A 19 -5.53 7.07 3.86
CA PRO A 19 -5.21 8.26 3.08
C PRO A 19 -6.47 8.79 2.38
N LEU A 20 -6.74 10.09 2.49
CA LEU A 20 -7.78 10.72 1.68
C LEU A 20 -7.35 10.68 0.21
N THR A 21 -8.10 9.94 -0.61
CA THR A 21 -7.75 9.68 -2.01
C THR A 21 -8.99 9.59 -2.91
N ALA A 22 -8.81 9.89 -4.18
CA ALA A 22 -9.81 9.62 -5.22
C ALA A 22 -9.67 8.21 -5.82
N ALA A 23 -8.71 7.41 -5.32
CA ALA A 23 -8.53 6.03 -5.74
C ALA A 23 -9.76 5.17 -5.39
N ARG A 24 -9.98 4.12 -6.18
CA ARG A 24 -11.04 3.13 -6.01
C ARG A 24 -10.47 1.74 -6.15
N TRP A 25 -11.13 0.76 -5.55
CA TRP A 25 -10.83 -0.65 -5.80
C TRP A 25 -10.95 -0.95 -7.29
N LEU A 26 -9.92 -1.63 -7.81
CA LEU A 26 -9.85 -2.06 -9.20
C LEU A 26 -9.68 -3.56 -9.21
N TRP A 27 -10.44 -4.22 -10.07
CA TRP A 27 -10.23 -5.61 -10.44
C TRP A 27 -10.72 -5.81 -11.87
N VAL A 28 -10.25 -6.86 -12.54
CA VAL A 28 -10.64 -7.16 -13.94
C VAL A 28 -11.43 -8.45 -13.97
N ASP A 29 -12.60 -8.40 -14.63
CA ASP A 29 -13.50 -9.51 -14.93
C ASP A 29 -13.51 -10.60 -13.85
N GLU A 30 -14.34 -10.37 -12.82
CA GLU A 30 -14.55 -11.33 -11.76
C GLU A 30 -16.02 -11.39 -11.34
N ARG A 31 -16.46 -12.60 -11.01
CA ARG A 31 -17.58 -12.87 -10.09
C ARG A 31 -17.01 -13.11 -8.68
N PRO A 32 -16.99 -12.09 -7.80
CA PRO A 32 -16.27 -12.15 -6.52
C PRO A 32 -16.68 -13.30 -5.59
N GLN A 33 -17.85 -13.90 -5.82
CA GLN A 33 -18.34 -15.02 -5.02
C GLN A 33 -17.65 -16.35 -5.35
N VAL A 34 -17.00 -16.47 -6.51
CA VAL A 34 -16.52 -17.76 -7.04
C VAL A 34 -15.18 -17.68 -7.78
N GLU A 35 -14.66 -16.49 -8.07
CA GLU A 35 -13.40 -16.28 -8.80
C GLU A 35 -12.35 -15.63 -7.86
N GLY A 36 -11.19 -15.21 -8.40
CA GLY A 36 -10.17 -14.47 -7.63
C GLY A 36 -9.20 -15.31 -6.78
N ALA A 37 -9.67 -16.37 -6.12
CA ALA A 37 -8.84 -17.16 -5.20
C ALA A 37 -7.61 -17.80 -5.87
N GLY A 38 -6.42 -17.51 -5.33
CA GLY A 38 -5.15 -18.07 -5.80
C GLY A 38 -4.72 -17.56 -7.18
N GLN A 39 -5.31 -16.46 -7.65
CA GLN A 39 -5.01 -15.90 -8.96
C GLN A 39 -4.18 -14.61 -8.84
N THR A 40 -3.32 -14.36 -9.82
CA THR A 40 -2.57 -13.11 -9.94
C THR A 40 -3.10 -12.30 -11.10
N ARG A 41 -3.18 -10.98 -10.92
CA ARG A 41 -3.54 -10.00 -11.95
C ARG A 41 -2.50 -8.89 -12.00
N TYR A 42 -2.32 -8.33 -13.18
CA TYR A 42 -1.35 -7.26 -13.43
C TYR A 42 -2.08 -6.00 -13.85
N PHE A 43 -1.85 -4.91 -13.13
CA PHE A 43 -2.33 -3.58 -13.46
C PHE A 43 -1.14 -2.71 -13.84
N ARG A 44 -1.32 -1.84 -14.83
CA ARG A 44 -0.30 -0.90 -15.25
C ARG A 44 -0.91 0.48 -15.47
N LEU A 45 -0.22 1.49 -14.94
CA LEU A 45 -0.54 2.89 -15.13
C LEU A 45 0.73 3.61 -15.60
N THR A 46 0.57 4.52 -16.56
CA THR A 46 1.59 5.47 -16.98
C THR A 46 1.09 6.87 -16.66
N LEU A 47 1.94 7.69 -16.06
CA LEU A 47 1.66 9.08 -15.71
C LEU A 47 2.75 9.96 -16.29
N ASP A 48 2.35 10.97 -17.06
CA ASP A 48 3.24 12.02 -17.52
C ASP A 48 3.15 13.20 -16.56
N LEU A 49 4.30 13.58 -15.97
CA LEU A 49 4.39 14.71 -15.06
C LEU A 49 4.90 15.94 -15.82
N ALA A 50 4.31 17.10 -15.56
CA ALA A 50 4.73 18.34 -16.21
C ALA A 50 6.14 18.78 -15.79
N ASP A 51 6.50 18.52 -14.53
CA ASP A 51 7.79 18.85 -13.92
C ASP A 51 8.25 17.72 -12.99
N THR A 52 9.55 17.68 -12.69
CA THR A 52 10.11 16.76 -11.70
C THR A 52 9.61 17.11 -10.30
N PRO A 53 8.86 16.23 -9.61
CA PRO A 53 8.31 16.54 -8.31
C PRO A 53 9.38 16.50 -7.22
N THR A 54 9.24 17.37 -6.23
CA THR A 54 10.14 17.40 -5.05
C THR A 54 9.85 16.29 -4.04
N ALA A 55 8.67 15.69 -4.11
CA ALA A 55 8.24 14.56 -3.30
C ALA A 55 7.24 13.70 -4.08
N ALA A 56 7.29 12.38 -3.89
CA ALA A 56 6.35 11.46 -4.50
C ALA A 56 6.11 10.27 -3.58
N LEU A 57 4.83 10.02 -3.26
CA LEU A 57 4.40 8.95 -2.38
C LEU A 57 3.43 8.03 -3.13
N VAL A 58 3.64 6.72 -3.01
CA VAL A 58 2.65 5.72 -3.43
C VAL A 58 2.00 5.16 -2.18
N ASN A 59 0.68 5.31 -2.06
CA ASN A 59 -0.13 4.61 -1.07
C ASN A 59 -0.86 3.47 -1.77
N VAL A 60 -0.76 2.26 -1.25
CA VAL A 60 -1.36 1.08 -1.86
C VAL A 60 -2.02 0.20 -0.81
N LEU A 61 -3.11 -0.42 -1.24
CA LEU A 61 -3.88 -1.40 -0.48
C LEU A 61 -4.21 -2.53 -1.45
N ALA A 62 -4.08 -3.78 -1.01
CA ALA A 62 -4.53 -4.93 -1.78
C ALA A 62 -5.04 -6.04 -0.88
N ASP A 63 -5.77 -6.94 -1.54
CA ASP A 63 -6.31 -8.17 -1.02
C ASP A 63 -6.15 -9.23 -2.13
N ASP A 64 -5.45 -10.34 -1.92
CA ASP A 64 -4.77 -10.80 -0.70
C ASP A 64 -3.37 -10.18 -0.47
N GLY A 65 -2.74 -9.67 -1.53
CA GLY A 65 -1.39 -9.11 -1.49
C GLY A 65 -0.96 -8.51 -2.83
N LEU A 66 0.22 -7.89 -2.88
CA LEU A 66 0.77 -7.37 -4.15
C LEU A 66 2.29 -7.40 -4.19
N GLY A 67 2.82 -7.38 -5.42
CA GLY A 67 4.16 -6.86 -5.72
C GLY A 67 4.02 -5.54 -6.46
N LEU A 68 4.92 -4.58 -6.19
CA LEU A 68 4.86 -3.26 -6.79
C LEU A 68 6.16 -2.94 -7.52
N TRP A 69 6.04 -2.44 -8.75
CA TRP A 69 7.16 -2.03 -9.58
C TRP A 69 6.96 -0.59 -10.04
N LEU A 70 8.06 0.17 -10.08
CA LEU A 70 8.13 1.51 -10.66
C LEU A 70 9.27 1.53 -11.67
N ASN A 71 8.98 1.94 -12.90
CA ASN A 71 9.98 2.01 -13.99
C ASN A 71 10.77 0.71 -14.18
N GLY A 72 10.10 -0.44 -14.00
CA GLY A 72 10.67 -1.78 -14.13
C GLY A 72 11.42 -2.30 -12.90
N ALA A 73 11.66 -1.47 -11.87
CA ALA A 73 12.34 -1.85 -10.64
C ALA A 73 11.32 -2.17 -9.52
N PRO A 74 11.51 -3.27 -8.75
CA PRO A 74 10.64 -3.57 -7.61
C PRO A 74 10.78 -2.49 -6.52
N LEU A 75 9.66 -2.06 -5.95
CA LEU A 75 9.66 -1.16 -4.80
C LEU A 75 10.01 -1.88 -3.51
N ASP A 76 9.47 -3.09 -3.33
CA ASP A 76 9.71 -3.97 -2.19
C ASP A 76 9.43 -5.43 -2.59
N ASP A 77 9.74 -6.37 -1.70
CA ASP A 77 9.35 -7.78 -1.85
C ASP A 77 7.82 -7.94 -1.81
N PRO A 78 7.23 -8.89 -2.57
CA PRO A 78 5.80 -9.14 -2.50
C PRO A 78 5.35 -9.54 -1.11
N VAL A 79 4.35 -8.83 -0.58
CA VAL A 79 3.84 -9.04 0.78
C VAL A 79 2.33 -9.29 0.75
N ALA A 80 1.88 -10.23 1.58
CA ALA A 80 0.47 -10.36 1.91
C ALA A 80 0.07 -9.15 2.75
N LEU A 81 -0.89 -8.36 2.26
CA LEU A 81 -1.27 -7.10 2.91
C LEU A 81 -2.54 -7.24 3.74
N GLY A 82 -3.40 -8.22 3.44
CA GLY A 82 -4.62 -8.47 4.21
C GLY A 82 -5.47 -7.22 4.44
N GLY A 83 -5.54 -6.33 3.45
CA GLY A 83 -6.27 -5.06 3.59
C GLY A 83 -5.60 -4.03 4.50
N ILE A 84 -4.26 -4.02 4.63
CA ILE A 84 -3.51 -2.97 5.33
C ILE A 84 -2.84 -2.03 4.32
N TRP A 85 -3.01 -0.72 4.53
CA TRP A 85 -2.35 0.32 3.73
C TRP A 85 -0.83 0.28 3.88
N GLN A 86 -0.13 0.39 2.76
CA GLN A 86 1.32 0.59 2.68
C GLN A 86 1.63 1.94 2.03
N ARG A 87 2.77 2.52 2.40
CA ARG A 87 3.26 3.79 1.84
C ARG A 87 4.73 3.68 1.46
N PHE A 88 5.05 4.10 0.25
CA PHE A 88 6.41 4.12 -0.29
C PHE A 88 6.78 5.54 -0.72
N ASP A 89 7.97 5.99 -0.35
CA ASP A 89 8.60 7.16 -0.96
C ASP A 89 9.30 6.73 -2.25
N VAL A 90 8.91 7.35 -3.35
CA VAL A 90 9.38 6.98 -4.69
C VAL A 90 10.01 8.15 -5.44
N ALA A 91 10.22 9.30 -4.79
CA ALA A 91 10.72 10.51 -5.46
C ALA A 91 12.04 10.24 -6.21
N ALA A 92 12.97 9.53 -5.57
CA ALA A 92 14.28 9.21 -6.13
C ALA A 92 14.26 8.17 -7.27
N ARG A 93 13.10 7.59 -7.60
CA ARG A 93 12.95 6.55 -8.63
C ARG A 93 12.17 7.03 -9.86
N LEU A 94 11.70 8.28 -9.85
CA LEU A 94 11.09 8.91 -11.01
C LEU A 94 12.15 9.23 -12.07
N VAL A 95 11.73 9.15 -13.33
CA VAL A 95 12.59 9.44 -14.48
C VAL A 95 11.97 10.60 -15.25
N GLU A 96 12.81 11.41 -15.88
CA GLU A 96 12.37 12.38 -16.87
C GLU A 96 11.76 11.63 -18.07
N GLY A 97 10.67 12.19 -18.61
CA GLY A 97 9.92 11.63 -19.74
C GLY A 97 10.59 11.86 -21.08
#